data_AF-A0A7Y9XVI8-F1
#
_entry.id   AF-A0A7Y9XVI8-F1
#
_cell.length_a   1.000
_cell.length_b   1.000
_cell.length_c   1.000
_cell.angle_alpha   90.00
_cell.angle_beta   90.00
_cell.angle_gamma   90.00
#
_symmetry.space_group_name_H-M   'P 1'
#
loop_
_entity.id
_entity.type
_entity.pdbx_description
1 polymer ?
#
loop_
_entity_poly.entity_id
_entity_poly.type
_entity_poly.pdbx_seq_one_letter_code
_entity_poly.pdbx_strand_id
1 'polypeptide(L)'
;MIHPTCLEVLATVQTTFSRDIVPKLDDIEARSAAATIEHLLRHVALRIEHEGEFLTTDIARLSALLSRTADWMESRGAGNPGSVRDLLAGEERAVGSYRSLEALGSAALALRGALVEVQELLHARDEGDSEAADIHEAVREYIGLQLTDEAKLIEPAFSGQGPRR
;
A
#
# COMPACT_ATOMS: atom_id res chain seq x y z
N MET A 1 0.12 -33.88 1.82
CA MET A 1 -0.67 -33.56 0.61
C MET A 1 -0.20 -32.19 0.18
N ILE A 2 0.40 -32.05 -1.01
CA ILE A 2 0.82 -30.73 -1.51
C ILE A 2 -0.44 -30.13 -2.13
N HIS A 3 -1.02 -29.14 -1.45
CA HIS A 3 -2.17 -28.39 -1.96
C HIS A 3 -1.68 -27.28 -2.88
N PRO A 4 -2.38 -26.99 -3.99
CA PRO A 4 -2.01 -25.88 -4.85
C PRO A 4 -2.10 -24.56 -4.07
N THR A 5 -1.13 -23.69 -4.29
CA THR A 5 -1.11 -22.32 -3.78
C THR A 5 -2.16 -21.46 -4.48
N CYS A 6 -2.52 -20.33 -3.88
CA CYS A 6 -3.43 -19.37 -4.52
C CYS A 6 -2.91 -18.91 -5.89
N LEU A 7 -1.59 -18.74 -6.05
CA LEU A 7 -0.97 -18.38 -7.32
C LEU A 7 -1.11 -19.48 -8.37
N GLU A 8 -0.95 -20.75 -8.01
CA GLU A 8 -1.12 -21.87 -8.93
C GLU A 8 -2.59 -22.03 -9.39
N VAL A 9 -3.53 -21.84 -8.46
CA VAL A 9 -4.97 -21.81 -8.80
C VAL A 9 -5.27 -20.65 -9.75
N LEU A 10 -4.77 -19.45 -9.46
CA LEU A 10 -4.98 -18.26 -10.29
C LEU A 10 -4.35 -18.41 -11.67
N ALA A 11 -3.15 -18.97 -11.76
CA ALA A 11 -2.48 -19.26 -13.04
C ALA A 11 -3.28 -20.25 -13.90
N THR A 12 -3.92 -21.24 -13.28
CA THR A 12 -4.81 -22.18 -13.97
C THR A 12 -6.04 -21.47 -14.53
N VAL A 13 -6.65 -20.56 -13.75
CA VAL A 13 -7.79 -19.73 -14.19
C VAL A 13 -7.38 -18.84 -15.36
N GLN A 14 -6.27 -18.10 -15.26
CA GLN A 14 -5.76 -17.25 -16.33
C GLN A 14 -5.47 -18.03 -17.61
N THR A 15 -4.87 -19.22 -17.49
CA THR A 15 -4.56 -20.09 -18.63
C THR A 15 -5.83 -20.58 -19.32
N THR A 16 -6.81 -21.04 -18.54
CA THR A 16 -8.11 -21.52 -19.07
C THR A 16 -8.85 -20.36 -19.74
N PHE A 17 -8.86 -19.19 -19.12
CA PHE A 17 -9.53 -18.00 -19.65
C PHE A 17 -8.94 -17.58 -21.00
N SER A 18 -7.62 -17.38 -21.06
CA SER A 18 -6.93 -16.94 -22.28
C SER A 18 -6.94 -17.98 -23.41
N ARG A 19 -6.81 -19.28 -23.09
CA ARG A 19 -6.72 -20.33 -24.11
C ARG A 19 -8.07 -20.86 -24.59
N ASP A 20 -9.06 -20.95 -23.70
CA ASP A 20 -10.30 -21.68 -23.99
C ASP A 20 -11.53 -20.77 -24.09
N ILE A 21 -11.51 -19.59 -23.45
CA ILE A 21 -12.65 -18.66 -23.42
C ILE A 21 -12.43 -17.52 -24.42
N VAL A 22 -11.34 -16.76 -24.30
CA VAL A 22 -11.07 -15.58 -25.14
C VAL A 22 -11.18 -15.85 -26.65
N PRO A 23 -10.69 -16.99 -27.19
CA PRO A 23 -10.77 -17.25 -28.63
C PRO A 23 -12.19 -17.42 -29.18
N LYS A 24 -13.17 -17.70 -28.31
CA LYS A 24 -14.59 -17.91 -28.65
C LYS A 24 -15.44 -16.64 -28.53
N LEU A 25 -14.81 -15.49 -28.30
CA LEU A 25 -15.49 -14.21 -28.21
C LEU A 25 -15.55 -13.57 -29.60
N ASP A 26 -16.76 -13.25 -30.04
CA ASP A 26 -17.02 -12.89 -31.44
C ASP A 26 -17.16 -11.38 -31.64
N ASP A 27 -17.46 -10.64 -30.57
CA ASP A 27 -17.66 -9.20 -30.60
C ASP A 27 -16.53 -8.42 -29.89
N ILE A 28 -16.41 -7.15 -30.26
CA ILE A 28 -15.33 -6.26 -29.79
C ILE A 28 -15.51 -5.93 -28.31
N GLU A 29 -16.74 -5.79 -27.82
CA GLU A 29 -17.01 -5.42 -26.43
C GLU A 29 -16.61 -6.56 -25.49
N ALA A 30 -16.97 -7.81 -25.83
CA ALA A 30 -16.57 -9.00 -25.10
C ALA A 30 -15.06 -9.18 -25.08
N ARG A 31 -14.37 -8.94 -26.20
CA ARG A 31 -12.89 -8.98 -26.24
C ARG A 31 -12.25 -7.90 -25.37
N SER A 32 -12.81 -6.69 -25.36
CA SER A 32 -12.36 -5.60 -24.49
C SER A 32 -12.57 -5.92 -23.00
N ALA A 33 -13.73 -6.48 -22.66
CA ALA A 33 -14.04 -6.93 -21.30
C ALA A 33 -13.08 -8.06 -20.87
N ALA A 34 -12.78 -9.00 -21.77
CA ALA A 34 -11.85 -10.08 -21.49
C ALA A 34 -10.41 -9.59 -21.25
N ALA A 35 -9.91 -8.65 -22.06
CA ALA A 35 -8.62 -8.01 -21.81
C ALA A 35 -8.58 -7.34 -20.42
N THR A 36 -9.66 -6.66 -20.05
CA THR A 36 -9.81 -6.07 -18.70
C THR A 36 -9.73 -7.13 -17.61
N ILE A 37 -10.42 -8.26 -17.76
CA ILE A 37 -10.35 -9.38 -16.81
C ILE A 37 -8.93 -9.93 -16.71
N GLU A 38 -8.20 -10.10 -17.81
CA GLU A 38 -6.80 -10.55 -17.78
C GLU A 38 -5.90 -9.57 -17.01
N HIS A 39 -6.08 -8.26 -17.19
CA HIS A 39 -5.38 -7.25 -16.40
C HIS A 39 -5.70 -7.36 -14.91
N LEU A 40 -6.97 -7.54 -14.55
CA LEU A 40 -7.38 -7.71 -13.16
C LEU A 40 -6.83 -8.99 -12.54
N LEU A 41 -6.81 -10.10 -13.28
CA LEU A 41 -6.22 -11.35 -12.80
C LEU A 41 -4.71 -11.22 -12.58
N ARG A 42 -3.98 -10.51 -13.47
CA ARG A 42 -2.55 -10.19 -13.26
C ARG A 42 -2.36 -9.33 -12.02
N HIS A 43 -3.19 -8.31 -11.84
CA HIS A 43 -3.13 -7.44 -10.66
C HIS A 43 -3.36 -8.21 -9.35
N VAL A 44 -4.34 -9.12 -9.34
CA VAL A 44 -4.60 -10.00 -8.18
C VAL A 44 -3.39 -10.89 -7.89
N ALA A 45 -2.71 -11.43 -8.91
CA ALA A 45 -1.51 -12.23 -8.71
C ALA A 45 -0.40 -11.43 -8.02
N LEU A 46 -0.12 -10.21 -8.49
CA LEU A 46 0.87 -9.32 -7.87
C LEU A 46 0.53 -8.97 -6.42
N ARG A 47 -0.75 -8.75 -6.13
CA ARG A 47 -1.21 -8.48 -4.76
C ARG A 47 -1.00 -9.67 -3.84
N ILE A 48 -1.34 -10.88 -4.29
CA ILE A 48 -1.09 -12.12 -3.52
C ILE A 48 0.40 -12.27 -3.22
N GLU A 49 1.27 -11.93 -4.17
CA GLU A 49 2.71 -12.12 -4.04
C GLU A 49 3.39 -11.07 -3.16
N HIS A 50 3.00 -9.79 -3.27
CA HIS A 50 3.78 -8.68 -2.73
C HIS A 50 3.05 -7.81 -1.69
N GLU A 51 1.71 -7.76 -1.70
CA GLU A 51 0.97 -6.77 -0.90
C GLU A 51 1.24 -6.88 0.60
N GLY A 52 1.35 -8.11 1.12
CA GLY A 52 1.62 -8.33 2.54
C GLY A 52 2.98 -7.78 2.99
N GLU A 53 4.02 -7.99 2.19
CA GLU A 53 5.36 -7.45 2.46
C GLU A 53 5.38 -5.93 2.34
N PHE A 54 4.72 -5.37 1.32
CA PHE A 54 4.63 -3.93 1.13
C PHE A 54 3.91 -3.26 2.29
N LEU A 55 2.76 -3.78 2.72
CA LEU A 55 2.02 -3.22 3.86
C LEU A 55 2.80 -3.35 5.17
N THR A 56 3.49 -4.47 5.41
CA THR A 56 4.31 -4.65 6.61
C THR A 56 5.47 -3.64 6.65
N THR A 57 6.12 -3.45 5.51
CA THR A 57 7.22 -2.48 5.36
C THR A 57 6.71 -1.05 5.52
N ASP A 58 5.56 -0.73 4.93
CA ASP A 58 4.90 0.58 5.01
C ASP A 58 4.54 0.94 6.45
N ILE A 59 3.90 0.02 7.17
CA ILE A 59 3.58 0.16 8.60
C ILE A 59 4.84 0.45 9.40
N ALA A 60 5.93 -0.31 9.19
CA ALA A 60 7.17 -0.10 9.93
C ALA A 60 7.78 1.28 9.67
N ARG A 61 7.80 1.75 8.40
CA ARG A 61 8.28 3.09 8.04
C ARG A 61 7.43 4.19 8.67
N LEU A 62 6.10 4.06 8.56
CA LEU A 62 5.16 5.01 9.15
C LEU A 62 5.26 5.06 10.67
N SER A 63 5.34 3.91 11.34
CA SER A 63 5.48 3.86 12.80
C SER A 63 6.76 4.56 13.28
N ALA A 64 7.89 4.35 12.58
CA ALA A 64 9.14 5.04 12.90
C ALA A 64 9.04 6.56 12.69
N LEU A 65 8.45 7.00 11.57
CA LEU A 65 8.25 8.42 11.26
C LEU A 65 7.32 9.09 12.28
N LEU A 66 6.16 8.49 12.55
CA LEU A 66 5.18 9.02 13.49
C LEU A 66 5.69 9.02 14.94
N SER A 67 6.54 8.06 15.33
CA SER A 67 7.17 8.07 16.64
C SER A 67 8.06 9.30 16.82
N ARG A 68 8.93 9.59 15.84
CA ARG A 68 9.76 10.80 15.83
C ARG A 68 8.91 12.06 15.83
N THR A 69 7.83 12.09 15.07
CA THR A 69 6.94 13.25 15.06
C THR A 69 6.21 13.42 16.39
N ALA A 70 5.79 12.35 17.05
CA ALA A 70 5.18 12.43 18.38
C ALA A 70 6.17 13.00 19.41
N ASP A 71 7.45 12.62 19.36
CA ASP A 71 8.51 13.20 20.19
C ASP A 71 8.65 14.71 19.96
N TRP A 72 8.65 15.16 18.70
CA TRP A 72 8.70 16.59 18.34
C TRP A 72 7.44 17.34 18.79
N MET A 73 6.26 16.75 18.59
CA MET A 73 4.98 17.33 19.03
C MET A 73 4.98 17.57 20.54
N GLU A 74 5.48 16.60 21.30
CA GLU A 74 5.60 16.69 22.76
C GLU A 74 6.59 17.78 23.18
N SER A 75 7.77 17.85 22.56
CA SER A 75 8.79 18.85 22.88
C SER A 75 8.35 20.29 22.59
N ARG A 76 7.46 20.49 21.61
CA ARG A 76 6.94 21.81 21.20
C ARG A 76 5.54 22.12 21.74
N GLY A 77 4.91 21.21 22.49
CA GLY A 77 3.53 21.36 22.93
C GLY A 77 2.56 21.54 21.75
N ALA A 78 2.81 20.84 20.64
CA ALA A 78 2.08 20.97 19.39
C ALA A 78 1.09 19.81 19.19
N GLY A 79 -0.13 20.14 18.78
CA GLY A 79 -1.16 19.16 18.43
C GLY A 79 -1.55 18.26 19.61
N ASN A 80 -1.86 16.99 19.29
CA ASN A 80 -2.19 15.96 20.27
C ASN A 80 -1.25 14.75 20.10
N PRO A 81 -0.05 14.75 20.72
CA PRO A 81 0.86 13.61 20.60
C PRO A 81 0.25 12.31 21.16
N GLY A 82 -0.69 12.39 22.10
CA GLY A 82 -1.35 11.24 22.71
C GLY A 82 -2.07 10.34 21.69
N SER A 83 -2.81 10.92 20.73
CA SER A 83 -3.50 10.12 19.70
C SER A 83 -2.53 9.35 18.81
N VAL A 84 -1.39 9.96 18.47
CA VAL A 84 -0.33 9.30 17.69
C VAL A 84 0.31 8.18 18.51
N ARG A 85 0.61 8.42 19.79
CA ARG A 85 1.18 7.39 20.69
C ARG A 85 0.23 6.21 20.90
N ASP A 86 -1.06 6.46 21.07
CA ASP A 86 -2.06 5.40 21.25
C ASP A 86 -2.14 4.50 20.00
N LEU A 87 -2.08 5.10 18.81
CA LEU A 87 -2.04 4.37 17.55
C LEU A 87 -0.77 3.52 17.44
N LEU A 88 0.40 4.09 17.75
CA LEU A 88 1.69 3.37 17.74
C LEU A 88 1.71 2.22 18.75
N ALA A 89 1.15 2.41 19.95
CA ALA A 89 1.02 1.36 20.95
C ALA A 89 0.06 0.24 20.52
N GLY A 90 -0.91 0.55 19.65
CA GLY A 90 -1.73 -0.45 18.96
C GLY A 90 -0.90 -1.35 18.05
N GLU A 91 -0.05 -0.75 17.22
CA GLU A 91 0.80 -1.48 16.28
C GLU A 91 1.90 -2.29 16.99
N GLU A 92 2.50 -1.76 18.05
CA GLU A 92 3.48 -2.48 18.86
C GLU A 92 2.91 -3.78 19.44
N ARG A 93 1.66 -3.73 19.94
CA ARG A 93 0.97 -4.93 20.44
C ARG A 93 0.64 -5.94 19.35
N ALA A 94 0.54 -5.51 18.09
CA ALA A 94 0.29 -6.38 16.97
C ALA A 94 1.57 -7.09 16.46
N VAL A 95 2.76 -6.66 16.89
CA VAL A 95 4.04 -7.28 16.49
C VAL A 95 4.07 -8.76 16.89
N GLY A 96 4.45 -9.61 15.93
CA GLY A 96 4.52 -11.06 16.14
C GLY A 96 3.18 -11.78 16.06
N SER A 97 2.06 -11.07 15.86
CA SER A 97 0.76 -11.67 15.58
C SER A 97 0.55 -11.88 14.07
N TYR A 98 -0.16 -12.94 13.71
CA TYR A 98 -0.60 -13.12 12.32
C TYR A 98 -1.68 -12.08 11.99
N ARG A 99 -1.55 -11.42 10.84
CA ARG A 99 -2.49 -10.41 10.35
C ARG A 99 -2.95 -10.75 8.94
N SER A 100 -4.25 -10.62 8.68
CA SER A 100 -4.79 -10.66 7.32
C SER A 100 -4.34 -9.43 6.52
N LEU A 101 -4.38 -9.52 5.19
CA LEU A 101 -4.14 -8.36 4.32
C LEU A 101 -5.10 -7.20 4.64
N GLU A 102 -6.35 -7.51 4.97
CA GLU A 102 -7.34 -6.51 5.40
C GLU A 102 -6.87 -5.79 6.68
N ALA A 103 -6.43 -6.54 7.70
CA ALA A 103 -5.95 -5.96 8.96
C ALA A 103 -4.66 -5.14 8.78
N LEU A 104 -3.77 -5.55 7.87
CA LEU A 104 -2.59 -4.78 7.49
C LEU A 104 -3.00 -3.49 6.75
N GLY A 105 -3.92 -3.58 5.80
CA GLY A 105 -4.43 -2.44 5.04
C GLY A 105 -5.11 -1.40 5.92
N SER A 106 -5.94 -1.83 6.89
CA SER A 106 -6.58 -0.93 7.85
C SER A 106 -5.56 -0.19 8.73
N ALA A 107 -4.49 -0.85 9.16
CA ALA A 107 -3.46 -0.20 9.97
C ALA A 107 -2.60 0.77 9.16
N ALA A 108 -2.16 0.38 7.97
CA ALA A 108 -1.46 1.29 7.06
C ALA A 108 -2.30 2.54 6.79
N LEU A 109 -3.61 2.38 6.54
CA LEU A 109 -4.54 3.50 6.35
C LEU A 109 -4.65 4.39 7.59
N ALA A 110 -4.77 3.81 8.79
CA ALA A 110 -4.85 4.56 10.04
C ALA A 110 -3.57 5.39 10.29
N LEU A 111 -2.39 4.79 10.07
CA LEU A 111 -1.10 5.47 10.19
C LEU A 111 -0.95 6.59 9.14
N ARG A 112 -1.36 6.37 7.89
CA ARG A 112 -1.38 7.42 6.86
C ARG A 112 -2.33 8.56 7.24
N GLY A 113 -3.47 8.26 7.85
CA GLY A 113 -4.39 9.26 8.40
C GLY A 113 -3.70 10.15 9.45
N ALA A 114 -3.02 9.53 10.42
CA ALA A 114 -2.24 10.26 11.42
C ALA A 114 -1.11 11.09 10.80
N LEU A 115 -0.46 10.60 9.73
CA LEU A 115 0.57 11.34 9.01
C LEU A 115 0.01 12.61 8.37
N VAL A 116 -1.19 12.56 7.79
CA VAL A 116 -1.87 13.73 7.20
C VAL A 116 -2.14 14.79 8.27
N GLU A 117 -2.71 14.40 9.41
CA GLU A 117 -2.98 15.31 10.53
C GLU A 117 -1.69 16.00 11.04
N VAL A 118 -0.61 15.23 11.13
CA VAL A 118 0.73 15.73 11.47
C VAL A 118 1.26 16.71 10.43
N GLN A 119 1.05 16.44 9.14
CA GLN A 119 1.58 17.27 8.06
C GLN A 119 0.96 18.68 8.07
N GLU A 120 -0.32 18.80 8.43
CA GLU A 120 -0.97 20.08 8.63
C GLU A 120 -0.33 20.88 9.78
N LEU A 121 0.05 20.20 10.86
CA LEU A 121 0.74 20.82 12.00
C LEU A 121 2.14 21.28 11.64
N LEU A 122 2.87 20.54 10.80
CA LEU A 122 4.22 20.90 10.36
C LEU A 122 4.20 22.12 9.44
N HIS A 123 3.22 22.23 8.52
CA HIS A 123 3.09 23.38 7.63
C HIS A 123 2.74 24.69 8.35
N ALA A 124 2.10 24.62 9.52
CA ALA A 124 1.69 25.80 10.28
C ALA A 124 2.83 26.42 11.13
N ARG A 125 4.08 25.96 11.00
CA ARG A 125 5.20 26.33 11.89
C ARG A 125 6.21 27.27 11.25
N ASP A 126 6.92 27.98 12.11
CA ASP A 126 7.95 28.96 11.73
C ASP A 126 9.09 28.30 10.95
N GLU A 127 9.57 29.00 9.92
CA GLU A 127 10.68 28.58 9.04
C GLU A 127 12.01 28.34 9.77
N GLY A 128 12.11 28.68 11.06
CA GLY A 128 13.30 28.49 11.89
C GLY A 128 13.40 27.16 12.63
N ASP A 129 12.39 26.29 12.58
CA ASP A 129 12.42 24.99 13.27
C ASP A 129 13.08 23.90 12.42
N SER A 130 14.40 23.73 12.59
CA SER A 130 15.18 22.74 11.83
C SER A 130 14.68 21.31 12.04
N GLU A 131 14.17 20.98 13.22
CA GLU A 131 13.65 19.64 13.52
C GLU A 131 12.33 19.38 12.77
N ALA A 132 11.45 20.38 12.70
CA ALA A 132 10.24 20.30 11.89
C ALA A 132 10.57 20.17 10.39
N ALA A 133 11.60 20.88 9.91
CA ALA A 133 12.07 20.77 8.53
C ALA A 133 12.62 19.36 8.20
N ASP A 134 13.38 18.76 9.13
CA ASP A 134 13.90 17.39 8.99
C ASP A 134 12.77 16.35 8.94
N ILE A 135 11.73 16.52 9.78
CA ILE A 135 10.53 15.66 9.72
C ILE A 135 9.82 15.86 8.38
N HIS A 136 9.68 17.10 7.92
CA HIS A 136 9.06 17.42 6.64
C HIS A 136 9.74 16.72 5.46
N GLU A 137 11.07 16.67 5.48
CA GLU A 137 11.84 15.98 4.45
C GLU A 137 11.65 14.46 4.53
N ALA A 138 11.66 13.89 5.74
CA ALA A 138 11.38 12.46 5.93
C ALA A 138 9.96 12.07 5.45
N VAL A 139 8.97 12.96 5.60
CA VAL A 139 7.62 12.76 5.04
C VAL A 139 7.66 12.71 3.51
N ARG A 140 8.42 13.60 2.86
CA ARG A 140 8.55 13.61 1.39
C ARG A 140 9.23 12.34 0.88
N GLU A 141 10.31 11.93 1.53
CA GLU A 141 11.01 10.68 1.21
C GLU A 141 10.06 9.48 1.33
N TYR A 142 9.31 9.40 2.43
CA TYR A 142 8.30 8.38 2.64
C TYR A 142 7.26 8.35 1.51
N ILE A 143 6.70 9.50 1.12
CA ILE A 143 5.72 9.57 0.02
C ILE A 143 6.34 9.06 -1.30
N GLY A 144 7.59 9.42 -1.60
CA GLY A 144 8.29 8.93 -2.78
C GLY A 144 8.46 7.42 -2.79
N LEU A 145 8.83 6.83 -1.64
CA LEU A 145 8.94 5.38 -1.48
C LEU A 145 7.57 4.70 -1.64
N GLN A 146 6.52 5.26 -1.03
CA GLN A 146 5.16 4.74 -1.10
C GLN A 146 4.66 4.67 -2.55
N LEU A 147 4.84 5.76 -3.32
CA LEU A 147 4.45 5.79 -4.74
C LEU A 147 5.23 4.76 -5.57
N THR A 148 6.51 4.56 -5.26
CA THR A 148 7.35 3.57 -5.94
C THR A 148 6.89 2.14 -5.64
N ASP A 149 6.51 1.86 -4.39
CA ASP A 149 6.02 0.54 -4.00
C ASP A 149 4.62 0.26 -4.57
N GLU A 150 3.72 1.25 -4.59
CA GLU A 150 2.41 1.15 -5.22
C GLU A 150 2.51 0.92 -6.74
N ALA A 151 3.45 1.59 -7.42
CA ALA A 151 3.68 1.42 -8.85
C ALA A 151 4.02 -0.04 -9.22
N LYS A 152 4.77 -0.76 -8.36
CA LYS A 152 5.11 -2.19 -8.57
C LYS A 152 3.88 -3.10 -8.60
N LEU A 153 2.77 -2.73 -7.96
CA LEU A 153 1.51 -3.49 -7.97
C LEU A 153 0.61 -3.17 -9.17
N ILE A 154 0.80 -2.00 -9.78
CA ILE A 154 -0.09 -1.47 -10.82
C ILE A 154 0.55 -1.61 -12.20
N GLU A 155 1.72 -1.05 -12.42
CA GLU A 155 2.33 -0.95 -13.75
C GLU A 155 2.48 -2.30 -14.45
N PRO A 156 2.96 -3.39 -13.82
CA PRO A 156 3.11 -4.68 -14.50
C PRO A 156 1.77 -5.32 -14.88
N ALA A 157 0.68 -4.98 -14.19
CA ALA A 157 -0.63 -5.52 -14.50
C ALA A 157 -1.28 -4.84 -15.72
N PHE A 158 -0.99 -3.55 -15.96
CA PHE A 158 -1.68 -2.71 -16.94
C PHE A 158 -0.79 -2.24 -18.12
N SER A 159 0.52 -2.44 -18.07
CA SER A 159 1.43 -2.11 -19.17
C SER A 159 1.47 -3.22 -20.24
N GLY A 160 1.60 -2.83 -21.51
CA GLY A 160 1.98 -3.74 -22.62
C GLY A 160 0.92 -4.63 -23.26
N GLN A 161 -0.32 -4.71 -22.75
CA GLN A 161 -1.37 -5.62 -23.28
C GLN A 161 -2.77 -4.99 -23.45
N GLY A 162 -2.87 -3.76 -23.96
CA GLY A 162 -4.16 -3.15 -24.27
C GLY A 162 -4.85 -3.76 -25.51
N PRO A 163 -6.19 -3.60 -25.66
CA PRO A 163 -7.01 -4.22 -26.71
C PRO A 163 -6.72 -3.76 -28.16
N ARG A 164 -5.69 -2.94 -28.36
CA ARG A 164 -5.28 -2.42 -29.68
C ARG A 164 -4.18 -3.26 -30.35
N ARG A 165 -4.04 -4.54 -29.98
CA ARG A 165 -3.11 -5.48 -30.64
C ARG A 165 -3.85 -6.71 -31.11
#